data_AF-A0A1Y6L4R2-F1
#
_entry.id   AF-A0A1Y6L4R2-F1
#
_cell.length_a   1.000
_cell.length_b   1.000
_cell.length_c   1.000
_cell.angle_alpha   90.00
_cell.angle_beta   90.00
_cell.angle_gamma   90.00
#
_symmetry.space_group_name_H-M   'P 1'
#
loop_
_entity.id
_entity.type
_entity.pdbx_description
1 polymer ?
#
loop_
_entity_poly.entity_id
_entity_poly.type
_entity_poly.pdbx_seq_one_letter_code
_entity_poly.pdbx_strand_id
1 'polypeptide(L)'
;MVGGDQADLGSPGLVIPKGDTRAAAQAAISESYPEFVRSGIIDVVPGRVIALEDTEEGHVTARVQSAAGEVSIEGIGAVIYATGYAPASAVDFLPEDVKQELHYDSSSDRLPIILSGWQTMVESVPDLAILGFYEGPFWPIVEMQARLTADRWLSKRSVTRRPYEETEKLLDLRKAMHERAFDVPQYWFGDYAGFMEEMASHLQLHRNDGPFSKREGIVSPARYLSTDSDVTQAVAIMQDLHETWHACRDQGRYVPRATFLALQGDWDIHRTIKSALPSFPSGVLDGTASFHPRAPTKDKTGMTFDLEYLYIESGTLVLSNGASMTARRRYVYRYSEAKDTLSVWFVKPDNNLEVDYPFHDLEFVKPAEAAKEGACVAKADHLCVDDMYWTQYRFPFKGISLLKFENTHTVRGPNKDYVATTSFRRAVKHSG
;
A
#
# COMPACT_ATOMS: atom_id res chain seq x y z
N MET A 1 -9.49 -11.87 -3.62
CA MET A 1 -9.22 -11.39 -4.98
C MET A 1 -8.64 -9.99 -4.83
N VAL A 2 -7.41 -9.76 -5.27
CA VAL A 2 -6.84 -8.40 -5.35
C VAL A 2 -7.36 -7.80 -6.66
N GLY A 3 -7.86 -6.56 -6.65
CA GLY A 3 -8.32 -5.87 -7.87
C GLY A 3 -9.84 -5.69 -8.04
N GLY A 4 -10.61 -5.60 -6.95
CA GLY A 4 -12.02 -5.18 -6.99
C GLY A 4 -12.22 -3.69 -6.70
N ASP A 5 -13.47 -3.23 -6.73
CA ASP A 5 -13.90 -1.85 -6.50
C ASP A 5 -13.88 -1.38 -5.04
N GLN A 6 -13.11 -2.05 -4.17
CA GLN A 6 -12.87 -1.70 -2.75
C GLN A 6 -14.13 -1.28 -1.95
N ALA A 7 -15.33 -1.71 -2.36
CA ALA A 7 -16.59 -1.27 -1.78
C ALA A 7 -16.74 -1.69 -0.30
N ASP A 8 -16.01 -2.73 0.10
CA ASP A 8 -15.93 -3.22 1.47
C ASP A 8 -15.29 -2.22 2.44
N LEU A 9 -14.60 -1.19 1.94
CA LEU A 9 -14.05 -0.09 2.74
C LEU A 9 -15.06 0.99 3.12
N GLY A 10 -16.25 0.98 2.51
CA GLY A 10 -17.37 1.84 2.88
C GLY A 10 -17.24 3.31 2.48
N SER A 11 -16.38 3.64 1.50
CA SER A 11 -16.31 4.99 0.92
C SER A 11 -16.76 4.97 -0.55
N PRO A 12 -17.72 5.82 -0.97
CA PRO A 12 -18.14 5.92 -2.38
C PRO A 12 -17.00 6.23 -3.34
N GLY A 13 -15.99 7.00 -2.90
CA GLY A 13 -14.82 7.35 -3.72
C GLY A 13 -13.90 6.18 -4.05
N LEU A 14 -14.08 5.02 -3.40
CA LEU A 14 -13.33 3.81 -3.68
C LEU A 14 -14.12 2.85 -4.58
N VAL A 15 -15.42 3.09 -4.80
CA VAL A 15 -16.34 2.26 -5.57
C VAL A 15 -16.31 2.63 -7.05
N ILE A 16 -16.41 1.63 -7.92
CA ILE A 16 -16.54 1.83 -9.36
C ILE A 16 -18.00 2.22 -9.66
N PRO A 17 -18.27 3.40 -10.24
CA PRO A 17 -19.63 3.83 -10.54
C PRO A 17 -20.34 2.91 -11.53
N LYS A 18 -21.65 2.72 -11.36
CA LYS A 18 -22.47 1.98 -12.32
C LYS A 18 -22.49 2.70 -13.67
N GLY A 19 -22.23 1.98 -14.75
CA GLY A 19 -22.22 2.52 -16.11
C GLY A 19 -20.89 3.16 -16.52
N ASP A 20 -19.91 3.23 -15.64
CA ASP A 20 -18.54 3.59 -16.00
C ASP A 20 -17.89 2.40 -16.72
N THR A 21 -17.94 2.40 -18.04
CA THR A 21 -17.19 1.46 -18.89
C THR A 21 -15.72 1.85 -18.85
N ARG A 22 -15.04 1.63 -17.72
CA ARG A 22 -13.59 1.84 -17.67
C ARG A 22 -12.90 0.79 -18.52
N ALA A 23 -11.83 1.22 -19.18
CA ALA A 23 -10.80 0.35 -19.74
C ALA A 23 -10.31 -0.69 -18.71
N ALA A 24 -9.52 -1.65 -19.16
CA ALA A 24 -8.97 -2.73 -18.33
C ALA A 24 -8.57 -2.27 -16.91
N ALA A 25 -8.89 -3.09 -15.90
CA ALA A 25 -8.61 -2.79 -14.51
C ALA A 25 -7.12 -2.47 -14.31
N GLN A 26 -6.83 -1.27 -13.81
CA GLN A 26 -5.49 -0.85 -13.44
C GLN A 26 -5.27 -1.10 -11.95
N ALA A 27 -4.13 -1.68 -11.61
CA ALA A 27 -3.68 -1.83 -10.24
C ALA A 27 -2.79 -0.65 -9.85
N ALA A 28 -3.16 0.01 -8.75
CA ALA A 28 -2.31 0.95 -8.04
C ALA A 28 -1.98 0.36 -6.67
N ILE A 29 -0.74 0.56 -6.22
CA ILE A 29 -0.27 0.12 -4.91
C ILE A 29 -0.12 1.36 -4.04
N SER A 30 -0.91 1.45 -2.98
CA SER A 30 -0.76 2.46 -1.95
C SER A 30 -1.24 1.89 -0.63
N GLU A 31 -0.50 2.17 0.43
CA GLU A 31 -0.80 1.68 1.77
C GLU A 31 -1.67 2.67 2.57
N SER A 32 -1.81 3.91 2.08
CA SER A 32 -2.48 5.01 2.80
C SER A 32 -3.58 5.69 2.01
N TYR A 33 -3.58 5.59 0.67
CA TYR A 33 -4.58 6.24 -0.19
C TYR A 33 -6.02 5.93 0.23
N PRO A 34 -6.41 4.65 0.47
CA PRO A 34 -7.80 4.36 0.83
C PRO A 34 -8.23 5.03 2.14
N GLU A 35 -7.33 5.15 3.10
CA GLU A 35 -7.64 5.79 4.39
C GLU A 35 -7.78 7.32 4.27
N PHE A 36 -7.01 7.96 3.40
CA PHE A 36 -7.21 9.37 3.06
C PHE A 36 -8.57 9.61 2.37
N VAL A 37 -8.98 8.71 1.47
CA VAL A 37 -10.30 8.77 0.82
C VAL A 37 -11.44 8.57 1.83
N ARG A 38 -11.31 7.60 2.75
CA ARG A 38 -12.31 7.35 3.81
C ARG A 38 -12.41 8.51 4.80
N SER A 39 -11.29 9.19 5.06
CA SER A 39 -11.26 10.39 5.90
C SER A 39 -11.79 11.64 5.19
N GLY A 40 -12.04 11.61 3.87
CA GLY A 40 -12.46 12.79 3.10
C GLY A 40 -11.37 13.85 2.95
N ILE A 41 -10.09 13.48 3.16
CA ILE A 41 -8.95 14.35 2.83
C ILE A 41 -8.66 14.28 1.32
N ILE A 42 -8.93 13.12 0.71
CA ILE A 42 -8.91 12.95 -0.75
C ILE A 42 -10.35 12.74 -1.20
N ASP A 43 -10.85 13.67 -2.00
CA ASP A 43 -12.12 13.53 -2.72
C ASP A 43 -11.86 12.94 -4.11
N VAL A 44 -12.55 11.86 -4.42
CA VAL A 44 -12.39 11.14 -5.69
C VAL A 44 -13.54 11.52 -6.61
N VAL A 45 -13.22 12.15 -7.75
CA VAL A 45 -14.17 12.48 -8.81
C VAL A 45 -13.86 11.62 -10.05
N PRO A 46 -14.65 10.57 -10.33
CA PRO A 46 -14.55 9.78 -11.55
C PRO A 46 -14.77 10.64 -12.80
N GLY A 47 -13.79 10.67 -13.71
CA GLY A 47 -13.96 11.31 -15.00
C GLY A 47 -12.66 11.79 -15.62
N ARG A 48 -12.79 12.56 -16.69
CA ARG A 48 -11.68 13.21 -17.39
C ARG A 48 -11.82 14.72 -17.29
N VAL A 49 -10.77 15.40 -16.84
CA VAL A 49 -10.71 16.87 -16.94
C VAL A 49 -10.71 17.25 -18.43
N ILE A 50 -11.66 18.07 -18.84
CA ILE A 50 -11.86 18.53 -20.23
C ILE A 50 -11.53 20.02 -20.42
N ALA A 51 -11.55 20.81 -19.35
CA ALA A 51 -11.15 22.21 -19.38
C ALA A 51 -10.61 22.66 -18.01
N LEU A 52 -9.70 23.63 -18.04
CA LEU A 52 -9.24 24.40 -16.89
C LEU A 52 -9.49 25.87 -17.23
N GLU A 53 -10.20 26.57 -16.36
CA GLU A 53 -10.60 27.97 -16.55
C GLU A 53 -10.07 28.79 -15.38
N ASP A 54 -9.31 29.85 -15.67
CA ASP A 54 -8.81 30.77 -14.65
C ASP A 54 -9.96 31.62 -14.11
N THR A 55 -10.03 31.77 -12.78
CA THR A 55 -10.94 32.71 -12.13
C THR A 55 -10.21 34.01 -11.79
N GLU A 56 -10.96 35.11 -11.68
CA GLU A 56 -10.40 36.44 -11.40
C GLU A 56 -9.62 36.51 -10.07
N GLU A 57 -9.80 35.54 -9.16
CA GLU A 57 -9.18 35.48 -7.83
C GLU A 57 -7.90 34.62 -7.76
N GLY A 58 -7.32 34.23 -8.89
CA GLY A 58 -6.09 33.42 -8.91
C GLY A 58 -6.31 31.95 -8.54
N HIS A 59 -7.56 31.49 -8.60
CA HIS A 59 -7.95 30.10 -8.51
C HIS A 59 -8.28 29.55 -9.91
N VAL A 60 -8.26 28.23 -10.05
CA VAL A 60 -8.68 27.54 -11.27
C VAL A 60 -9.97 26.77 -11.01
N THR A 61 -10.84 26.73 -12.01
CA THR A 61 -11.98 25.82 -12.06
C THR A 61 -11.72 24.73 -13.09
N ALA A 62 -11.85 23.46 -12.69
CA ALA A 62 -11.74 22.31 -13.58
C ALA A 62 -13.12 21.79 -13.96
N ARG A 63 -13.35 21.58 -15.25
CA ARG A 63 -14.53 20.87 -15.76
C ARG A 63 -14.18 19.42 -16.01
N VAL A 64 -14.93 18.51 -15.41
CA VAL A 64 -14.71 17.07 -15.44
C VAL A 64 -15.87 16.39 -16.14
N GLN A 65 -15.58 15.72 -17.25
CA GLN A 65 -16.55 14.83 -17.91
C GLN A 65 -16.58 13.49 -17.19
N SER A 66 -17.70 13.17 -16.54
CA SER A 66 -17.97 11.87 -15.92
C SER A 66 -19.01 11.09 -16.72
N ALA A 67 -19.27 9.83 -16.34
CA ALA A 67 -20.37 9.03 -16.87
C ALA A 67 -21.76 9.60 -16.51
N ALA A 68 -21.87 10.37 -15.42
CA ALA A 68 -23.11 10.98 -14.97
C ALA A 68 -23.35 12.38 -15.58
N GLY A 69 -22.42 12.88 -16.38
CA GLY A 69 -22.43 14.23 -16.93
C GLY A 69 -21.20 15.04 -16.54
N GLU A 70 -21.26 16.34 -16.76
CA GLU A 70 -20.17 17.26 -16.46
C GLU A 70 -20.26 17.77 -15.02
N VAL A 71 -19.12 17.82 -14.32
CA VAL A 71 -18.97 18.31 -12.95
C VAL A 71 -17.90 19.39 -12.92
N SER A 72 -18.09 20.44 -12.12
CA SER A 72 -17.08 21.49 -11.91
C SER A 72 -16.43 21.35 -10.54
N ILE A 73 -15.11 21.54 -10.49
CA ILE A 73 -14.31 21.59 -9.27
C ILE A 73 -13.70 22.98 -9.19
N GLU A 74 -14.08 23.76 -8.19
CA GLU A 74 -13.69 25.16 -8.02
C GLU A 74 -12.58 25.32 -6.96
N GLY A 75 -11.97 26.51 -6.90
CA GLY A 75 -11.01 26.86 -5.85
C GLY A 75 -9.67 26.11 -5.96
N ILE A 76 -9.32 25.61 -7.14
CA ILE A 76 -8.09 24.83 -7.33
C ILE A 76 -6.88 25.77 -7.22
N GLY A 77 -5.99 25.50 -6.26
CA GLY A 77 -4.73 26.23 -6.10
C GLY A 77 -3.55 25.66 -6.88
N ALA A 78 -3.61 24.38 -7.29
CA ALA A 78 -2.57 23.73 -8.09
C ALA A 78 -3.14 22.53 -8.86
N VAL A 79 -2.60 22.29 -10.06
CA VAL A 79 -2.90 21.12 -10.89
C VAL A 79 -1.63 20.29 -11.08
N ILE A 80 -1.72 18.98 -10.83
CA ILE A 80 -0.60 18.04 -10.99
C ILE A 80 -0.96 17.04 -12.09
N TYR A 81 -0.18 17.01 -13.17
CA TYR A 81 -0.33 16.06 -14.27
C TYR A 81 0.41 14.75 -13.94
N ALA A 82 -0.27 13.84 -13.23
CA ALA A 82 0.21 12.49 -12.96
C ALA A 82 -0.12 11.51 -14.09
N THR A 83 0.15 11.89 -15.35
CA THR A 83 -0.30 11.18 -16.57
C THR A 83 0.72 10.20 -17.15
N GLY A 84 1.81 9.90 -16.44
CA GLY A 84 2.86 9.00 -16.90
C GLY A 84 3.91 9.66 -17.80
N TYR A 85 4.63 8.85 -18.56
CA TYR A 85 5.74 9.26 -19.43
C TYR A 85 5.58 8.66 -20.83
N ALA A 86 6.02 9.39 -21.87
CA ALA A 86 6.02 8.91 -23.25
C ALA A 86 7.42 8.38 -23.63
N PRO A 87 7.53 7.16 -24.18
CA PRO A 87 8.81 6.54 -24.50
C PRO A 87 9.42 6.99 -25.84
N ALA A 88 8.71 7.79 -26.65
CA ALA A 88 9.14 8.18 -28.01
C ALA A 88 10.58 8.75 -28.05
N SER A 89 10.91 9.64 -27.12
CA SER A 89 12.24 10.26 -27.05
C SER A 89 13.40 9.26 -26.85
N ALA A 90 13.12 8.08 -26.27
CA ALA A 90 14.14 7.07 -26.00
C ALA A 90 14.61 6.33 -27.26
N VAL A 91 13.91 6.48 -28.40
CA VAL A 91 14.30 5.86 -29.69
C VAL A 91 14.61 6.89 -30.77
N ASP A 92 14.61 8.19 -30.43
CA ASP A 92 14.79 9.26 -31.42
C ASP A 92 16.17 9.24 -32.09
N PHE A 93 17.19 8.75 -31.37
CA PHE A 93 18.55 8.62 -31.87
C PHE A 93 18.69 7.57 -32.99
N LEU A 94 17.70 6.69 -33.18
CA LEU A 94 17.73 5.67 -34.22
C LEU A 94 17.47 6.29 -35.60
N PRO A 95 18.24 5.87 -36.63
CA PRO A 95 17.95 6.19 -38.02
C PRO A 95 16.54 5.76 -38.47
N GLU A 96 16.00 6.44 -39.48
CA GLU A 96 14.62 6.21 -39.94
C GLU A 96 14.41 4.81 -40.55
N ASP A 97 15.40 4.29 -41.27
CA ASP A 97 15.40 2.91 -41.78
C ASP A 97 15.35 1.90 -40.63
N VAL A 98 16.10 2.12 -39.55
CA VAL A 98 16.02 1.27 -38.34
C VAL A 98 14.65 1.39 -37.66
N LYS A 99 14.09 2.60 -37.56
CA LYS A 99 12.74 2.81 -37.00
C LYS A 99 11.65 2.07 -37.81
N GLN A 100 11.79 2.02 -39.14
CA GLN A 100 10.89 1.26 -40.01
C GLN A 100 10.94 -0.24 -39.70
N GLU A 101 12.13 -0.81 -39.55
CA GLU A 101 12.32 -2.22 -39.17
C GLU A 101 11.75 -2.54 -37.77
N LEU A 102 11.80 -1.58 -36.85
CA LEU A 102 11.21 -1.68 -35.52
C LEU A 102 9.68 -1.47 -35.49
N HIS A 103 9.05 -1.22 -36.66
CA HIS A 103 7.64 -0.80 -36.76
C HIS A 103 7.32 0.36 -35.82
N TYR A 104 8.16 1.41 -35.82
CA TYR A 104 7.99 2.55 -34.93
C TYR A 104 6.66 3.29 -35.19
N ASP A 105 5.93 3.62 -34.12
CA ASP A 105 4.72 4.42 -34.14
C ASP A 105 4.74 5.44 -33.00
N SER A 106 4.96 6.71 -33.34
CA SER A 106 5.03 7.81 -32.37
C SER A 106 3.69 8.14 -31.71
N SER A 107 2.58 7.62 -32.23
CA SER A 107 1.26 7.78 -31.61
C SER A 107 0.99 6.74 -30.51
N SER A 108 1.85 5.73 -30.40
CA SER A 108 1.70 4.63 -29.44
C SER A 108 2.57 4.82 -28.20
N ASP A 109 1.99 5.30 -27.10
CA ASP A 109 2.72 5.46 -25.85
C ASP A 109 3.09 4.14 -25.16
N ARG A 110 2.29 3.08 -25.38
CA ARG A 110 2.40 1.80 -24.66
C ARG A 110 3.27 0.76 -25.36
N LEU A 111 3.33 0.81 -26.68
CA LEU A 111 4.07 -0.14 -27.51
C LEU A 111 4.62 0.55 -28.77
N PRO A 112 5.48 1.57 -28.67
CA PRO A 112 5.91 2.38 -29.82
C PRO A 112 6.77 1.60 -30.82
N ILE A 113 7.43 0.52 -30.41
CA ILE A 113 8.24 -0.36 -31.28
C ILE A 113 7.82 -1.81 -31.04
N ILE A 114 8.08 -2.67 -32.02
CA ILE A 114 7.77 -4.10 -31.96
C ILE A 114 9.06 -4.88 -31.76
N LEU A 115 9.15 -5.61 -30.66
CA LEU A 115 10.31 -6.42 -30.31
C LEU A 115 9.91 -7.89 -30.10
N SER A 116 10.86 -8.77 -30.33
CA SER A 116 10.77 -10.21 -30.07
C SER A 116 11.92 -10.66 -29.18
N GLY A 117 11.92 -11.93 -28.76
CA GLY A 117 12.99 -12.51 -27.96
C GLY A 117 13.04 -11.91 -26.55
N TRP A 118 11.91 -12.00 -25.83
CA TRP A 118 11.69 -11.35 -24.53
C TRP A 118 11.79 -9.84 -24.63
N GLN A 119 11.26 -9.27 -25.71
CA GLN A 119 11.27 -7.82 -25.98
C GLN A 119 12.67 -7.23 -26.04
N THR A 120 13.61 -7.89 -26.74
CA THR A 120 15.00 -7.42 -26.84
C THR A 120 15.51 -7.15 -28.24
N MET A 121 14.85 -7.65 -29.29
CA MET A 121 15.40 -7.62 -30.65
C MET A 121 14.37 -7.60 -31.77
N VAL A 122 14.86 -7.23 -32.96
CA VAL A 122 14.23 -7.51 -34.24
C VAL A 122 15.23 -8.24 -35.13
N GLU A 123 14.78 -9.29 -35.81
CA GLU A 123 15.66 -10.16 -36.61
C GLU A 123 16.32 -9.45 -37.79
N SER A 124 15.66 -8.45 -38.39
CA SER A 124 16.21 -7.67 -39.51
C SER A 124 17.32 -6.71 -39.09
N VAL A 125 17.45 -6.42 -37.80
CA VAL A 125 18.52 -5.57 -37.24
C VAL A 125 19.26 -6.34 -36.12
N PRO A 126 20.00 -7.42 -36.45
CA PRO A 126 20.51 -8.39 -35.47
C PRO A 126 21.58 -7.81 -34.51
N ASP A 127 22.21 -6.72 -34.92
CA ASP A 127 23.25 -6.01 -34.16
C ASP A 127 22.67 -4.96 -33.20
N LEU A 128 21.34 -4.79 -33.17
CA LEU A 128 20.63 -3.94 -32.21
C LEU A 128 19.98 -4.80 -31.12
N ALA A 129 20.13 -4.36 -29.88
CA ALA A 129 19.36 -4.88 -28.76
C ALA A 129 18.82 -3.72 -27.92
N ILE A 130 17.58 -3.85 -27.47
CA ILE A 130 16.91 -2.84 -26.65
C ILE A 130 16.51 -3.53 -25.34
N LEU A 131 16.96 -3.01 -24.21
CA LEU A 131 16.77 -3.62 -22.89
C LEU A 131 15.89 -2.71 -22.03
N GLY A 132 14.96 -3.29 -21.28
CA GLY A 132 14.07 -2.54 -20.39
C GLY A 132 13.03 -1.68 -21.09
N PHE A 133 12.89 -1.82 -22.41
CA PHE A 133 11.90 -1.09 -23.19
C PHE A 133 10.58 -1.87 -23.28
N TYR A 134 9.89 -1.96 -22.15
CA TYR A 134 8.59 -2.62 -22.02
C TYR A 134 7.80 -2.02 -20.85
N GLU A 135 6.49 -2.31 -20.78
CA GLU A 135 5.65 -1.87 -19.66
C GLU A 135 5.85 -2.79 -18.44
N GLY A 136 6.91 -2.55 -17.67
CA GLY A 136 7.09 -3.19 -16.37
C GLY A 136 8.31 -2.68 -15.58
N PRO A 137 8.23 -2.61 -14.24
CA PRO A 137 9.27 -2.00 -13.41
C PRO A 137 10.34 -2.99 -12.92
N PHE A 138 10.64 -4.05 -13.66
CA PHE A 138 11.39 -5.19 -13.10
C PHE A 138 12.85 -5.21 -13.56
N TRP A 139 13.74 -4.66 -12.73
CA TRP A 139 15.21 -4.81 -12.91
C TRP A 139 15.69 -6.24 -13.19
N PRO A 140 15.15 -7.29 -12.55
CA PRO A 140 15.55 -8.67 -12.85
C PRO A 140 15.27 -9.09 -14.30
N ILE A 141 14.19 -8.57 -14.89
CA ILE A 141 13.89 -8.84 -16.31
C ILE A 141 14.93 -8.14 -17.18
N VAL A 142 15.30 -6.89 -16.88
CA VAL A 142 16.34 -6.16 -17.62
C VAL A 142 17.69 -6.87 -17.54
N GLU A 143 18.04 -7.40 -16.37
CA GLU A 143 19.25 -8.22 -16.20
C GLU A 143 19.20 -9.49 -17.07
N MET A 144 18.09 -10.22 -17.08
CA MET A 144 17.93 -11.41 -17.91
C MET A 144 17.96 -11.07 -19.41
N GLN A 145 17.32 -9.98 -19.83
CA GLN A 145 17.39 -9.47 -21.20
C GLN A 145 18.84 -9.18 -21.63
N ALA A 146 19.65 -8.62 -20.73
CA ALA A 146 21.08 -8.39 -20.99
C ALA A 146 21.84 -9.71 -21.16
N ARG A 147 21.62 -10.69 -20.28
CA ARG A 147 22.24 -12.02 -20.36
C ARG A 147 21.85 -12.75 -21.65
N LEU A 148 20.58 -12.71 -22.03
CA LEU A 148 20.07 -13.26 -23.29
C LEU A 148 20.74 -12.62 -24.51
N THR A 149 20.85 -11.30 -24.50
CA THR A 149 21.49 -10.55 -25.59
C THR A 149 22.96 -10.95 -25.72
N ALA A 150 23.68 -11.04 -24.59
CA ALA A 150 25.07 -11.47 -24.58
C ALA A 150 25.23 -12.91 -25.10
N ASP A 151 24.42 -13.86 -24.61
CA ASP A 151 24.44 -15.24 -25.10
C ASP A 151 24.15 -15.31 -26.60
N ARG A 152 23.13 -14.59 -27.09
CA ARG A 152 22.78 -14.54 -28.52
C ARG A 152 23.96 -14.06 -29.37
N TRP A 153 24.58 -12.95 -28.99
CA TRP A 153 25.67 -12.35 -29.76
C TRP A 153 26.96 -13.20 -29.72
N LEU A 154 27.25 -13.84 -28.59
CA LEU A 154 28.43 -14.71 -28.45
C LEU A 154 28.25 -16.08 -29.12
N SER A 155 27.08 -16.69 -28.95
CA SER A 155 26.79 -18.04 -29.44
C SER A 155 26.30 -18.07 -30.88
N LYS A 156 25.89 -16.92 -31.44
CA LYS A 156 25.21 -16.78 -32.73
C LYS A 156 23.98 -17.69 -32.88
N ARG A 157 23.35 -18.07 -31.76
CA ARG A 157 22.11 -18.86 -31.76
C ARG A 157 20.93 -17.96 -32.09
N SER A 158 20.01 -18.46 -32.90
CA SER A 158 18.70 -17.83 -33.02
C SER A 158 17.89 -18.09 -31.77
N VAL A 159 17.19 -17.06 -31.29
CA VAL A 159 16.20 -17.22 -30.23
C VAL A 159 14.92 -17.74 -30.88
N THR A 160 14.34 -18.80 -30.33
CA THR A 160 13.04 -19.30 -30.79
C THR A 160 12.00 -18.20 -30.60
N ARG A 161 11.45 -17.69 -31.71
CA ARG A 161 10.36 -16.72 -31.68
C ARG A 161 9.16 -17.36 -31.00
N ARG A 162 8.61 -16.68 -30.00
CA ARG A 162 7.44 -17.16 -29.26
C ARG A 162 6.16 -16.73 -29.96
N PRO A 163 5.10 -17.58 -29.98
CA PRO A 163 3.88 -17.29 -30.74
C PRO A 163 3.22 -15.95 -30.40
N TYR A 164 3.32 -15.50 -29.14
CA TYR A 164 2.76 -14.22 -28.69
C TYR A 164 3.67 -13.02 -28.96
N GLU A 165 4.92 -13.24 -29.39
CA GLU A 165 5.86 -12.19 -29.83
C GLU A 165 5.94 -12.09 -31.36
N GLU A 166 5.03 -12.74 -32.08
CA GLU A 166 4.90 -12.55 -33.53
C GLU A 166 4.55 -11.09 -33.83
N THR A 167 5.22 -10.50 -34.82
CA THR A 167 5.04 -9.10 -35.22
C THR A 167 3.57 -8.74 -35.43
N GLU A 168 2.83 -9.58 -36.15
CA GLU A 168 1.39 -9.38 -36.40
C GLU A 168 0.57 -9.34 -35.10
N LYS A 169 0.87 -10.22 -34.14
CA LYS A 169 0.18 -10.25 -32.83
C LYS A 169 0.48 -9.02 -31.99
N LEU A 170 1.71 -8.52 -32.02
CA LEU A 170 2.09 -7.32 -31.30
C LEU A 170 1.50 -6.05 -31.96
N LEU A 171 1.36 -6.03 -33.29
CA LEU A 171 0.64 -4.97 -34.01
C LEU A 171 -0.86 -4.98 -33.69
N ASP A 172 -1.48 -6.16 -33.62
CA ASP A 172 -2.88 -6.30 -33.18
C ASP A 172 -3.06 -5.80 -31.73
N LEU A 173 -2.11 -6.13 -30.84
CA LEU A 173 -2.10 -5.64 -29.46
C LEU A 173 -1.96 -4.11 -29.40
N ARG A 174 -1.05 -3.52 -30.19
CA ARG A 174 -0.90 -2.06 -30.29
C ARG A 174 -2.18 -1.39 -30.75
N LYS A 175 -2.85 -1.97 -31.76
CA LYS A 175 -4.14 -1.48 -32.23
C LYS A 175 -5.19 -1.52 -31.13
N ALA A 176 -5.30 -2.64 -30.40
CA ALA A 176 -6.20 -2.76 -29.26
C ALA A 176 -5.90 -1.74 -28.15
N MET A 177 -4.62 -1.41 -27.92
CA MET A 177 -4.21 -0.33 -26.99
C MET A 177 -4.71 1.05 -27.45
N HIS A 178 -4.61 1.37 -28.74
CA HIS A 178 -5.12 2.64 -29.30
C HIS A 178 -6.65 2.73 -29.20
N GLU A 179 -7.32 1.62 -29.49
CA GLU A 179 -8.78 1.49 -29.39
C GLU A 179 -9.27 1.41 -27.93
N ARG A 180 -8.35 1.33 -26.96
CA ARG A 180 -8.62 1.19 -25.52
C ARG A 180 -9.54 0.00 -25.22
N ALA A 181 -9.30 -1.12 -25.91
CA ALA A 181 -10.07 -2.33 -25.72
C ALA A 181 -9.99 -2.82 -24.26
N PHE A 182 -11.10 -3.39 -23.78
CA PHE A 182 -11.29 -3.76 -22.37
C PHE A 182 -10.42 -4.92 -21.91
N ASP A 183 -9.89 -5.70 -22.85
CA ASP A 183 -9.10 -6.92 -22.64
C ASP A 183 -7.58 -6.67 -22.68
N VAL A 184 -7.14 -5.42 -22.87
CA VAL A 184 -5.71 -5.08 -22.86
C VAL A 184 -5.22 -4.87 -21.41
N PRO A 185 -4.40 -5.77 -20.84
CA PRO A 185 -3.93 -5.63 -19.46
C PRO A 185 -3.05 -4.38 -19.26
N GLN A 186 -2.92 -3.91 -18.02
CA GLN A 186 -2.00 -2.82 -17.67
C GLN A 186 -0.55 -3.18 -18.01
N TYR A 187 -0.12 -4.42 -17.73
CA TYR A 187 1.20 -4.94 -18.08
C TYR A 187 1.02 -6.14 -19.00
N TRP A 188 1.14 -5.93 -20.30
CA TRP A 188 0.97 -7.00 -21.30
C TRP A 188 2.13 -8.01 -21.27
N PHE A 189 3.34 -7.54 -20.96
CA PHE A 189 4.52 -8.37 -20.68
C PHE A 189 4.68 -8.56 -19.16
N GLY A 190 3.59 -8.98 -18.50
CA GLY A 190 3.45 -8.96 -17.04
C GLY A 190 3.75 -10.27 -16.28
N ASP A 191 3.99 -11.40 -16.97
CA ASP A 191 4.28 -12.69 -16.31
C ASP A 191 5.73 -12.76 -15.80
N TYR A 192 6.03 -11.94 -14.78
CA TYR A 192 7.36 -11.84 -14.20
C TYR A 192 7.93 -13.20 -13.79
N ALA A 193 7.13 -14.04 -13.12
CA ALA A 193 7.59 -15.34 -12.65
C ALA A 193 7.86 -16.30 -13.82
N GLY A 194 6.93 -16.40 -14.78
CA GLY A 194 7.11 -17.24 -15.96
C GLY A 194 8.31 -16.81 -16.80
N PHE A 195 8.46 -15.50 -17.05
CA PHE A 195 9.59 -14.99 -17.84
C PHE A 195 10.94 -15.21 -17.14
N MET A 196 11.05 -15.00 -15.83
CA MET A 196 12.28 -15.30 -15.10
C MET A 196 12.67 -16.77 -15.21
N GLU A 197 11.71 -17.70 -15.05
CA GLU A 197 11.95 -19.15 -15.19
C GLU A 197 12.31 -19.55 -16.63
N GLU A 198 11.60 -19.02 -17.63
CA GLU A 198 11.86 -19.29 -19.05
C GLU A 198 13.25 -18.81 -19.47
N MET A 199 13.61 -17.56 -19.12
CA MET A 199 14.92 -16.99 -19.45
C MET A 199 16.05 -17.73 -18.72
N ALA A 200 15.86 -18.07 -17.44
CA ALA A 200 16.84 -18.84 -16.69
C ALA A 200 17.05 -20.23 -17.28
N SER A 201 15.99 -20.90 -17.73
CA SER A 201 16.06 -22.18 -18.43
C SER A 201 16.81 -22.07 -19.75
N HIS A 202 16.50 -21.05 -20.56
CA HIS A 202 17.19 -20.78 -21.82
C HIS A 202 18.70 -20.55 -21.62
N LEU A 203 19.04 -19.74 -20.61
CA LEU A 203 20.41 -19.42 -20.22
C LEU A 203 21.10 -20.53 -19.42
N GLN A 204 20.41 -21.63 -19.13
CA GLN A 204 20.91 -22.76 -18.34
C GLN A 204 21.44 -22.34 -16.95
N LEU A 205 20.80 -21.36 -16.33
CA LEU A 205 21.19 -20.87 -15.01
C LEU A 205 20.92 -21.92 -13.93
N HIS A 206 21.84 -22.02 -12.98
CA HIS A 206 21.66 -22.87 -11.81
C HIS A 206 20.67 -22.25 -10.83
N ARG A 207 19.71 -23.04 -10.38
CA ARG A 207 18.67 -22.57 -9.45
C ARG A 207 19.11 -22.76 -8.00
N ASN A 208 19.18 -21.66 -7.25
CA ASN A 208 19.47 -21.60 -5.81
C ASN A 208 18.19 -21.36 -5.01
N ASP A 209 17.49 -22.43 -4.62
CA ASP A 209 16.28 -22.31 -3.80
C ASP A 209 16.56 -21.93 -2.33
N GLY A 210 17.84 -21.97 -1.91
CA GLY A 210 18.22 -21.74 -0.52
C GLY A 210 17.46 -22.68 0.43
N PRO A 211 16.88 -22.17 1.53
CA PRO A 211 16.07 -22.96 2.47
C PRO A 211 14.62 -23.19 1.99
N PHE A 212 14.18 -22.57 0.90
CA PHE A 212 12.80 -22.74 0.42
C PHE A 212 12.57 -24.12 -0.20
N SER A 213 11.35 -24.64 -0.08
CA SER A 213 10.94 -25.81 -0.84
C SER A 213 10.76 -25.48 -2.34
N LYS A 214 10.74 -26.52 -3.19
CA LYS A 214 10.72 -26.38 -4.67
C LYS A 214 9.65 -25.45 -5.23
N ARG A 215 8.49 -25.33 -4.56
CA ARG A 215 7.36 -24.49 -4.98
C ARG A 215 7.08 -23.34 -3.99
N GLU A 216 8.09 -22.93 -3.24
CA GLU A 216 7.98 -21.91 -2.21
C GLU A 216 8.97 -20.75 -2.43
N GLY A 217 8.64 -19.63 -1.80
CA GLY A 217 9.43 -18.42 -1.78
C GLY A 217 9.16 -17.50 -2.96
N ILE A 218 9.88 -16.39 -2.96
CA ILE A 218 9.71 -15.30 -3.93
C ILE A 218 10.68 -15.52 -5.10
N VAL A 219 10.24 -15.12 -6.31
CA VAL A 219 11.09 -15.08 -7.50
C VAL A 219 12.05 -13.89 -7.39
N SER A 220 13.28 -14.19 -6.99
CA SER A 220 14.37 -13.23 -6.79
C SER A 220 15.51 -13.51 -7.78
N PRO A 221 16.23 -12.49 -8.28
CA PRO A 221 17.46 -12.69 -9.07
C PRO A 221 18.47 -13.64 -8.42
N ALA A 222 18.60 -13.57 -7.09
CA ALA A 222 19.53 -14.41 -6.32
C ALA A 222 19.21 -15.92 -6.40
N ARG A 223 18.03 -16.27 -6.92
CA ARG A 223 17.64 -17.66 -7.19
C ARG A 223 18.25 -18.20 -8.49
N TYR A 224 18.76 -17.37 -9.40
CA TYR A 224 19.22 -17.79 -10.73
C TYR A 224 20.68 -17.44 -10.97
N LEU A 225 21.57 -18.41 -10.79
CA LEU A 225 23.02 -18.24 -10.79
C LEU A 225 23.66 -18.63 -12.13
N SER A 226 24.56 -17.77 -12.60
CA SER A 226 25.55 -18.09 -13.64
C SER A 226 26.86 -18.57 -13.00
N THR A 227 27.81 -19.01 -13.83
CA THR A 227 29.16 -19.42 -13.38
C THR A 227 29.92 -18.33 -12.64
N ASP A 228 29.68 -17.06 -13.00
CA ASP A 228 30.39 -15.89 -12.46
C ASP A 228 29.61 -15.22 -11.33
N SER A 229 28.49 -15.80 -10.90
CA SER A 229 27.66 -15.23 -9.82
C SER A 229 28.36 -15.33 -8.46
N ASP A 230 28.19 -14.30 -7.63
CA ASP A 230 28.57 -14.38 -6.21
C ASP A 230 27.59 -15.29 -5.46
N VAL A 231 27.93 -16.58 -5.40
CA VAL A 231 27.13 -17.62 -4.75
C VAL A 231 26.95 -17.31 -3.26
N THR A 232 27.95 -16.71 -2.61
CA THR A 232 27.89 -16.44 -1.17
C THR A 232 26.84 -15.37 -0.89
N GLN A 233 26.86 -14.27 -1.65
CA GLN A 233 25.86 -13.21 -1.53
C GLN A 233 24.46 -13.71 -1.91
N ALA A 234 24.34 -14.51 -2.98
CA ALA A 234 23.05 -15.02 -3.41
C ALA A 234 22.40 -15.96 -2.39
N VAL A 235 23.19 -16.85 -1.76
CA VAL A 235 22.72 -17.70 -0.67
C VAL A 235 22.28 -16.86 0.54
N ALA A 236 23.04 -15.82 0.90
CA ALA A 236 22.67 -14.91 1.97
C ALA A 236 21.33 -14.19 1.71
N ILE A 237 21.11 -13.71 0.47
CA ILE A 237 19.84 -13.08 0.08
C ILE A 237 18.68 -14.07 0.17
N MET A 238 18.85 -15.30 -0.33
CA MET A 238 17.78 -16.31 -0.27
C MET A 238 17.45 -16.72 1.17
N GLN A 239 18.45 -16.75 2.05
CA GLN A 239 18.26 -16.99 3.48
C GLN A 239 17.49 -15.84 4.14
N ASP A 240 17.88 -14.59 3.92
CA ASP A 240 17.19 -13.40 4.47
C ASP A 240 15.72 -13.31 4.00
N LEU A 241 15.46 -13.59 2.72
CA LEU A 241 14.10 -13.65 2.17
C LEU A 241 13.25 -14.72 2.88
N HIS A 242 13.83 -15.89 3.15
CA HIS A 242 13.14 -16.97 3.86
C HIS A 242 12.85 -16.59 5.31
N GLU A 243 13.85 -16.06 6.03
CA GLU A 243 13.69 -15.61 7.41
C GLU A 243 12.62 -14.51 7.53
N THR A 244 12.64 -13.54 6.62
CA THR A 244 11.64 -12.46 6.59
C THR A 244 10.25 -12.99 6.27
N TRP A 245 10.11 -13.85 5.26
CA TRP A 245 8.83 -14.48 4.91
C TRP A 245 8.21 -15.23 6.09
N HIS A 246 9.02 -16.04 6.78
CA HIS A 246 8.60 -16.77 7.96
C HIS A 246 8.34 -15.87 9.18
N ALA A 247 9.12 -14.80 9.37
CA ALA A 247 8.83 -13.82 10.43
C ALA A 247 7.46 -13.16 10.21
N CYS A 248 7.10 -12.81 8.98
CA CYS A 248 5.76 -12.30 8.65
C CYS A 248 4.68 -13.34 8.92
N ARG A 249 4.85 -14.56 8.39
CA ARG A 249 3.83 -15.62 8.45
C ARG A 249 3.61 -16.19 9.85
N ASP A 250 4.71 -16.39 10.59
CA ASP A 250 4.71 -17.21 11.80
C ASP A 250 4.89 -16.36 13.08
N GLN A 251 5.54 -15.19 12.99
CA GLN A 251 5.77 -14.28 14.13
C GLN A 251 4.96 -12.98 14.07
N GLY A 252 4.30 -12.68 12.95
CA GLY A 252 3.50 -11.45 12.80
C GLY A 252 4.32 -10.20 12.56
N ARG A 253 5.52 -10.32 11.95
CA ARG A 253 6.27 -9.16 11.47
C ARG A 253 5.40 -8.31 10.53
N TYR A 254 5.45 -7.00 10.72
CA TYR A 254 4.64 -5.95 10.08
C TYR A 254 3.15 -5.91 10.47
N VAL A 255 2.67 -6.75 11.39
CA VAL A 255 1.33 -6.59 11.99
C VAL A 255 1.21 -5.23 12.71
N PRO A 256 2.20 -4.76 13.50
CA PRO A 256 2.15 -3.44 14.12
C PRO A 256 2.04 -2.30 13.09
N ARG A 257 2.74 -2.41 11.95
CA ARG A 257 2.65 -1.48 10.82
C ARG A 257 1.24 -1.46 10.21
N ALA A 258 0.69 -2.64 9.93
CA ALA A 258 -0.65 -2.78 9.38
C ALA A 258 -1.71 -2.23 10.34
N THR A 259 -1.58 -2.46 11.64
CA THR A 259 -2.43 -1.86 12.67
C THR A 259 -2.29 -0.35 12.70
N PHE A 260 -1.08 0.18 12.71
CA PHE A 260 -0.87 1.62 12.69
C PHE A 260 -1.59 2.25 11.49
N LEU A 261 -1.33 1.77 10.27
CA LEU A 261 -1.95 2.31 9.05
C LEU A 261 -3.48 2.25 9.11
N ALA A 262 -4.03 1.12 9.54
CA ALA A 262 -5.47 0.89 9.60
C ALA A 262 -6.20 1.70 10.69
N LEU A 263 -5.49 2.36 11.61
CA LEU A 263 -6.10 3.25 12.60
C LEU A 263 -6.45 4.63 12.02
N GLN A 264 -5.82 5.06 10.92
CA GLN A 264 -5.94 6.40 10.36
C GLN A 264 -7.41 6.83 10.17
N GLY A 265 -7.71 8.10 10.42
CA GLY A 265 -9.01 8.70 10.13
C GLY A 265 -9.99 8.64 11.30
N ASP A 266 -11.28 8.75 10.98
CA ASP A 266 -12.35 9.04 11.94
C ASP A 266 -13.11 7.79 12.41
N TRP A 267 -13.51 7.83 13.67
CA TRP A 267 -14.17 6.74 14.38
C TRP A 267 -15.28 7.28 15.29
N ASP A 268 -16.42 6.61 15.28
CA ASP A 268 -17.40 6.69 16.36
C ASP A 268 -16.93 5.81 17.51
N ILE A 269 -17.02 6.33 18.73
CA ILE A 269 -16.60 5.60 19.93
C ILE A 269 -17.74 5.45 20.93
N HIS A 270 -17.79 4.27 21.54
CA HIS A 270 -18.64 3.97 22.67
C HIS A 270 -17.82 3.29 23.75
N ARG A 271 -17.73 3.89 24.93
CA ARG A 271 -16.97 3.39 26.08
C ARG A 271 -17.89 3.08 27.24
N THR A 272 -17.79 1.87 27.78
CA THR A 272 -18.42 1.51 29.06
C THR A 272 -17.34 1.44 30.14
N ILE A 273 -17.55 2.11 31.26
CA ILE A 273 -16.70 2.09 32.45
C ILE A 273 -17.47 1.42 33.59
N LYS A 274 -16.94 0.30 34.10
CA LYS A 274 -17.49 -0.43 35.24
C LYS A 274 -16.49 -0.40 36.38
N SER A 275 -16.83 0.26 37.48
CA SER A 275 -15.99 0.29 38.67
C SER A 275 -16.52 -0.59 39.79
N ALA A 276 -15.60 -1.20 40.52
CA ALA A 276 -15.90 -1.91 41.76
C ALA A 276 -15.92 -0.98 42.98
N LEU A 277 -15.44 0.26 42.87
CA LEU A 277 -15.36 1.20 43.98
C LEU A 277 -16.55 2.18 43.98
N PRO A 278 -17.26 2.38 45.10
CA PRO A 278 -18.31 3.39 45.20
C PRO A 278 -17.82 4.82 44.96
N SER A 279 -16.53 5.08 45.25
CA SER A 279 -15.89 6.38 45.06
C SER A 279 -15.53 6.70 43.61
N PHE A 280 -15.58 5.72 42.70
CA PHE A 280 -15.29 5.91 41.30
C PHE A 280 -16.51 5.49 40.46
N PRO A 281 -17.33 6.44 39.98
CA PRO A 281 -18.61 6.10 39.38
C PRO A 281 -18.41 5.36 38.05
N SER A 282 -19.27 4.35 37.84
CA SER A 282 -19.44 3.73 36.53
C SER A 282 -20.10 4.71 35.57
N GLY A 283 -19.95 4.50 34.26
CA GLY A 283 -20.53 5.40 33.28
C GLY A 283 -20.35 4.92 31.85
N VAL A 284 -20.95 5.67 30.93
CA VAL A 284 -20.89 5.43 29.49
C VAL A 284 -20.46 6.71 28.80
N LEU A 285 -19.53 6.62 27.87
CA LEU A 285 -19.14 7.72 26.99
C LEU A 285 -19.47 7.37 25.55
N ASP A 286 -20.19 8.27 24.89
CA ASP A 286 -20.41 8.26 23.45
C ASP A 286 -19.75 9.50 22.83
N GLY A 287 -19.09 9.32 21.70
CA GLY A 287 -18.36 10.41 21.06
C GLY A 287 -17.65 9.98 19.78
N THR A 288 -16.62 10.73 19.42
CA THR A 288 -15.77 10.46 18.26
C THR A 288 -14.30 10.45 18.64
N ALA A 289 -13.52 9.74 17.82
CA ALA A 289 -12.08 9.72 17.86
C ALA A 289 -11.50 9.83 16.46
N SER A 290 -10.33 10.42 16.33
CA SER A 290 -9.66 10.65 15.04
C SER A 290 -8.16 10.43 15.18
N PHE A 291 -7.57 9.76 14.19
CA PHE A 291 -6.13 9.52 14.10
C PHE A 291 -5.57 10.34 12.94
N HIS A 292 -4.88 11.44 13.27
CA HIS A 292 -4.36 12.38 12.28
C HIS A 292 -2.89 12.10 11.95
N PRO A 293 -2.56 11.79 10.68
CA PRO A 293 -1.17 11.66 10.26
C PRO A 293 -0.41 12.96 10.42
N ARG A 294 0.82 12.86 10.94
CA ARG A 294 1.77 13.98 11.00
C ARG A 294 3.22 13.48 10.90
N ALA A 295 4.13 14.40 10.60
CA ALA A 295 5.56 14.09 10.67
C ALA A 295 5.94 13.67 12.10
N PRO A 296 6.75 12.61 12.29
CA PRO A 296 7.18 12.18 13.62
C PRO A 296 7.84 13.32 14.39
N THR A 297 7.36 13.56 15.61
CA THR A 297 7.95 14.56 16.49
C THR A 297 9.24 14.03 17.10
N LYS A 298 10.24 14.91 17.28
CA LYS A 298 11.52 14.51 17.88
C LYS A 298 11.31 13.96 19.27
N ASP A 299 11.88 12.79 19.54
CA ASP A 299 11.86 12.19 20.85
C ASP A 299 12.99 12.73 21.74
N LYS A 300 12.70 12.99 23.01
CA LYS A 300 13.69 13.54 23.96
C LYS A 300 14.81 12.55 24.31
N THR A 301 14.56 11.25 24.17
CA THR A 301 15.56 10.20 24.41
C THR A 301 16.43 9.91 23.18
N GLY A 302 16.12 10.52 22.04
CA GLY A 302 16.79 10.27 20.77
C GLY A 302 16.25 9.04 20.00
N MET A 303 15.15 8.44 20.46
CA MET A 303 14.49 7.36 19.73
C MET A 303 13.91 7.88 18.40
N THR A 304 14.11 7.12 17.33
CA THR A 304 13.58 7.44 16.00
C THR A 304 12.27 6.72 15.76
N PHE A 305 11.30 7.46 15.22
CA PHE A 305 10.00 6.95 14.79
C PHE A 305 9.79 7.34 13.34
N ASP A 306 9.16 6.44 12.58
CA ASP A 306 8.99 6.57 11.14
C ASP A 306 7.60 7.12 10.81
N LEU A 307 6.60 6.79 11.62
CA LEU A 307 5.22 7.26 11.45
C LEU A 307 4.62 7.69 12.78
N GLU A 308 3.78 8.73 12.74
CA GLU A 308 3.14 9.28 13.94
C GLU A 308 1.72 9.76 13.67
N TYR A 309 0.78 9.35 14.52
CA TYR A 309 -0.59 9.87 14.54
C TYR A 309 -0.85 10.66 15.82
N LEU A 310 -1.44 11.85 15.68
CA LEU A 310 -2.10 12.53 16.79
C LEU A 310 -3.52 11.99 16.91
N TYR A 311 -3.77 11.29 18.01
CA TYR A 311 -5.10 10.82 18.37
C TYR A 311 -5.85 11.93 19.12
N ILE A 312 -7.07 12.21 18.70
CA ILE A 312 -7.97 13.18 19.36
C ILE A 312 -9.32 12.52 19.59
N GLU A 313 -9.76 12.53 20.84
CA GLU A 313 -11.07 12.04 21.29
C GLU A 313 -11.90 13.18 21.88
N SER A 314 -13.20 13.17 21.58
CA SER A 314 -14.19 14.02 22.24
C SER A 314 -15.52 13.29 22.36
N GLY A 315 -16.19 13.44 23.51
CA GLY A 315 -17.50 12.82 23.74
C GLY A 315 -18.18 13.31 25.01
N THR A 316 -19.32 12.72 25.33
CA THR A 316 -20.08 12.99 26.54
C THR A 316 -20.06 11.75 27.42
N LEU A 317 -19.46 11.86 28.61
CA LEU A 317 -19.50 10.84 29.64
C LEU A 317 -20.74 11.05 30.50
N VAL A 318 -21.62 10.07 30.55
CA VAL A 318 -22.78 9.99 31.44
C VAL A 318 -22.47 8.99 32.55
N LEU A 319 -22.42 9.46 33.79
CA LEU A 319 -22.19 8.66 34.97
C LEU A 319 -23.48 7.95 35.41
N SER A 320 -23.33 6.88 36.18
CA SER A 320 -24.47 6.09 36.69
C SER A 320 -25.41 6.88 37.60
N ASN A 321 -24.96 7.99 38.18
CA ASN A 321 -25.77 8.92 38.97
C ASN A 321 -26.52 9.96 38.11
N GLY A 322 -26.44 9.87 36.78
CA GLY A 322 -27.09 10.78 35.83
C GLY A 322 -26.32 12.07 35.54
N ALA A 323 -25.19 12.32 36.22
CA ALA A 323 -24.33 13.45 35.89
C ALA A 323 -23.67 13.24 34.53
N SER A 324 -23.61 14.28 33.70
CA SER A 324 -22.93 14.25 32.41
C SER A 324 -21.81 15.28 32.35
N MET A 325 -20.75 14.96 31.64
CA MET A 325 -19.63 15.86 31.39
C MET A 325 -19.02 15.64 30.02
N THR A 326 -18.48 16.70 29.44
CA THR A 326 -17.67 16.59 28.22
C THR A 326 -16.32 15.97 28.57
N ALA A 327 -15.96 14.90 27.87
CA ALA A 327 -14.67 14.27 27.96
C ALA A 327 -13.87 14.54 26.69
N ARG A 328 -12.60 14.90 26.85
CA ARG A 328 -11.65 15.07 25.75
C ARG A 328 -10.35 14.40 26.10
N ARG A 329 -9.74 13.73 25.15
CA ARG A 329 -8.43 13.09 25.35
C ARG A 329 -7.57 13.19 24.11
N ARG A 330 -6.27 13.22 24.32
CA ARG A 330 -5.28 13.15 23.25
C ARG A 330 -4.17 12.18 23.62
N TYR A 331 -3.68 11.50 22.60
CA TYR A 331 -2.52 10.63 22.67
C TYR A 331 -1.72 10.76 21.39
N VAL A 332 -0.51 10.25 21.40
CA VAL A 332 0.29 10.11 20.19
C VAL A 332 0.61 8.64 19.97
N TYR A 333 0.26 8.14 18.80
CA TYR A 333 0.60 6.78 18.38
C TYR A 333 1.84 6.87 17.51
N ARG A 334 2.86 6.08 17.82
CA ARG A 334 4.14 6.10 17.10
C ARG A 334 4.52 4.71 16.65
N TYR A 335 4.96 4.60 15.41
CA TYR A 335 5.49 3.37 14.82
C TYR A 335 6.98 3.52 14.50
N SER A 336 7.76 2.48 14.80
CA SER A 336 9.18 2.37 14.45
C SER A 336 9.39 1.17 13.53
N GLU A 337 9.89 1.40 12.31
CA GLU A 337 10.20 0.37 11.32
C GLU A 337 11.37 -0.50 11.76
N ALA A 338 12.41 0.12 12.35
CA ALA A 338 13.60 -0.59 12.79
C ALA A 338 13.30 -1.65 13.87
N LYS A 339 12.30 -1.41 14.72
CA LYS A 339 11.89 -2.33 15.79
C LYS A 339 10.60 -3.09 15.47
N ASP A 340 9.87 -2.66 14.44
CA ASP A 340 8.50 -3.08 14.15
C ASP A 340 7.57 -2.98 15.38
N THR A 341 7.57 -1.81 16.04
CA THR A 341 6.81 -1.59 17.28
C THR A 341 5.81 -0.46 17.13
N LEU A 342 4.59 -0.67 17.61
CA LEU A 342 3.56 0.36 17.77
C LEU A 342 3.45 0.73 19.25
N SER A 343 3.55 2.01 19.56
CA SER A 343 3.54 2.55 20.92
C SER A 343 2.54 3.69 21.06
N VAL A 344 2.02 3.89 22.28
CA VAL A 344 1.10 4.97 22.62
C VAL A 344 1.77 5.87 23.66
N TRP A 345 1.61 7.18 23.50
CA TRP A 345 2.29 8.19 24.30
C TRP A 345 1.30 9.22 24.83
N PHE A 346 1.57 9.70 26.03
CA PHE A 346 0.85 10.85 26.58
C PHE A 346 1.22 12.13 25.84
N VAL A 347 0.29 13.07 25.84
CA VAL A 347 0.47 14.42 25.34
C VAL A 347 0.56 15.37 26.53
N LYS A 348 1.42 16.38 26.42
CA LYS A 348 1.59 17.34 27.50
C LYS A 348 0.28 18.10 27.81
N PRO A 349 -0.06 18.33 29.09
CA PRO A 349 -1.26 19.07 29.46
C PRO A 349 -1.27 20.53 28.98
N ASP A 350 -0.11 21.17 28.95
CA ASP A 350 0.10 22.57 28.56
C ASP A 350 0.36 22.77 27.07
N ASN A 351 0.76 21.70 26.36
CA ASN A 351 0.93 21.69 24.91
C ASN A 351 0.30 20.44 24.29
N ASN A 352 -0.95 20.60 23.86
CA ASN A 352 -1.81 19.50 23.40
C ASN A 352 -1.42 18.88 22.03
N LEU A 353 -0.25 19.22 21.50
CA LEU A 353 0.36 18.62 20.31
C LEU A 353 1.70 17.94 20.61
N GLU A 354 2.32 18.22 21.75
CA GLU A 354 3.65 17.72 22.07
C GLU A 354 3.59 16.42 22.88
N VAL A 355 4.46 15.48 22.51
CA VAL A 355 4.61 14.23 23.24
C VAL A 355 5.25 14.49 24.61
N ASP A 356 4.72 13.79 25.61
CA ASP A 356 5.22 13.84 26.98
C ASP A 356 6.12 12.63 27.27
N TYR A 357 5.53 11.50 27.68
CA TYR A 357 6.22 10.27 28.05
C TYR A 357 5.43 9.03 27.57
N PRO A 358 6.05 7.85 27.47
CA PRO A 358 5.40 6.67 26.94
C PRO A 358 4.25 6.23 27.85
N PHE A 359 3.13 5.85 27.25
CA PHE A 359 2.03 5.21 27.96
C PHE A 359 2.26 3.71 27.99
N HIS A 360 2.34 3.08 26.81
CA HIS A 360 2.69 1.67 26.68
C HIS A 360 3.07 1.30 25.24
N ASP A 361 3.78 0.18 25.11
CA ASP A 361 4.06 -0.49 23.83
C ASP A 361 3.04 -1.61 23.61
N LEU A 362 2.65 -1.84 22.35
CA LEU A 362 1.71 -2.89 21.99
C LEU A 362 2.46 -4.18 21.65
N GLU A 363 2.24 -5.23 22.45
CA GLU A 363 2.73 -6.58 22.18
C GLU A 363 1.67 -7.38 21.44
N PHE A 364 1.92 -7.66 20.16
CA PHE A 364 0.99 -8.40 19.32
C PHE A 364 1.15 -9.91 19.48
N VAL A 365 0.02 -10.62 19.55
CA VAL A 365 0.01 -12.08 19.55
C VAL A 365 0.42 -12.63 18.18
N LYS A 366 0.96 -13.85 18.16
CA LYS A 366 1.38 -14.50 16.91
C LYS A 366 0.18 -14.79 15.99
N PRO A 367 0.37 -14.86 14.66
CA PRO A 367 -0.70 -15.11 13.70
C PRO A 367 -1.55 -16.36 13.99
N ALA A 368 -0.94 -17.45 14.49
CA ALA A 368 -1.66 -18.67 14.85
C ALA A 368 -2.62 -18.49 16.05
N GLU A 369 -2.31 -17.60 16.99
CA GLU A 369 -3.20 -17.24 18.10
C GLU A 369 -4.29 -16.28 17.60
N ALA A 370 -3.92 -15.27 16.80
CA ALA A 370 -4.87 -14.35 16.19
C ALA A 370 -5.94 -15.08 15.34
N ALA A 371 -5.55 -16.13 14.60
CA ALA A 371 -6.46 -16.95 13.82
C ALA A 371 -7.50 -17.68 14.67
N LYS A 372 -7.12 -18.16 15.87
CA LYS A 372 -8.05 -18.80 16.82
C LYS A 372 -9.02 -17.79 17.42
N GLU A 373 -8.54 -16.58 17.68
CA GLU A 373 -9.32 -15.47 18.24
C GLU A 373 -10.23 -14.78 17.21
N GLY A 374 -10.01 -15.02 15.92
CA GLY A 374 -10.70 -14.31 14.83
C GLY A 374 -10.35 -12.81 14.75
N ALA A 375 -9.29 -12.39 15.42
CA ALA A 375 -8.83 -11.01 15.49
C ALA A 375 -7.34 -10.97 15.85
N CYS A 376 -6.64 -9.95 15.36
CA CYS A 376 -5.32 -9.63 15.85
C CYS A 376 -5.45 -9.00 17.25
N VAL A 377 -4.78 -9.58 18.24
CA VAL A 377 -4.82 -9.11 19.64
C VAL A 377 -3.49 -8.48 19.99
N ALA A 378 -3.52 -7.31 20.64
CA ALA A 378 -2.34 -6.72 21.24
C ALA A 378 -2.57 -6.52 22.74
N LYS A 379 -1.54 -6.75 23.54
CA LYS A 379 -1.56 -6.56 24.99
C LYS A 379 -0.51 -5.53 25.36
N ALA A 380 -0.77 -4.84 26.45
CA ALA A 380 0.13 -3.83 26.97
C ALA A 380 -0.15 -3.68 28.47
N ASP A 381 0.88 -3.47 29.25
CA ASP A 381 0.72 -3.14 30.67
C ASP A 381 1.75 -2.10 31.10
N HIS A 382 1.37 -1.28 32.06
CA HIS A 382 2.29 -0.33 32.69
C HIS A 382 1.77 0.07 34.07
N LEU A 383 2.72 0.44 34.92
CA LEU A 383 2.45 1.04 36.21
C LEU A 383 2.37 2.56 36.05
N CYS A 384 1.25 3.15 36.45
CA CYS A 384 1.08 4.60 36.48
C CYS A 384 0.91 5.04 37.94
N VAL A 385 2.01 5.54 38.52
CA VAL A 385 2.10 5.87 39.95
C VAL A 385 1.76 4.63 40.79
N ASP A 386 0.58 4.57 41.41
CA ASP A 386 0.14 3.46 42.27
C ASP A 386 -0.88 2.53 41.60
N ASP A 387 -1.26 2.82 40.36
CA ASP A 387 -2.30 2.11 39.62
C ASP A 387 -1.68 1.27 38.50
N MET A 388 -1.97 -0.03 38.49
CA MET A 388 -1.57 -0.93 37.42
C MET A 388 -2.63 -0.95 36.31
N TYR A 389 -2.19 -0.75 35.08
CA TYR A 389 -3.02 -0.77 33.89
C TYR A 389 -2.68 -2.00 33.06
N TRP A 390 -3.68 -2.81 32.74
CA TRP A 390 -3.61 -3.84 31.70
C TRP A 390 -4.54 -3.48 30.57
N THR A 391 -3.98 -3.33 29.37
CA THR A 391 -4.71 -2.98 28.17
C THR A 391 -4.69 -4.15 27.20
N GLN A 392 -5.85 -4.46 26.65
CA GLN A 392 -5.98 -5.39 25.53
C GLN A 392 -6.68 -4.70 24.37
N TYR A 393 -6.11 -4.82 23.17
CA TYR A 393 -6.71 -4.40 21.92
C TYR A 393 -7.16 -5.62 21.12
N ARG A 394 -8.29 -5.50 20.42
CA ARG A 394 -8.80 -6.50 19.48
C ARG A 394 -9.07 -5.84 18.13
N PHE A 395 -8.29 -6.24 17.12
CA PHE A 395 -8.34 -5.74 15.75
C PHE A 395 -8.85 -6.84 14.81
N PRO A 396 -10.18 -6.94 14.58
CA PRO A 396 -10.77 -7.90 13.65
C PRO A 396 -10.56 -7.45 12.20
N PHE A 397 -9.35 -7.63 11.69
CA PHE A 397 -8.99 -7.30 10.32
C PHE A 397 -9.80 -8.10 9.28
N LYS A 398 -10.11 -7.44 8.16
CA LYS A 398 -10.56 -8.08 6.93
C LYS A 398 -9.53 -7.79 5.84
N GLY A 399 -8.62 -8.74 5.60
CA GLY A 399 -7.42 -8.44 4.82
C GLY A 399 -6.57 -7.39 5.57
N ILE A 400 -6.30 -6.26 4.91
CA ILE A 400 -5.58 -5.12 5.50
C ILE A 400 -6.51 -4.08 6.14
N SER A 401 -7.83 -4.27 6.02
CA SER A 401 -8.83 -3.27 6.37
C SER A 401 -9.34 -3.44 7.80
N LEU A 402 -9.52 -2.33 8.52
CA LEU A 402 -10.11 -2.30 9.87
C LEU A 402 -11.41 -1.49 9.88
N LEU A 403 -12.54 -2.18 10.10
CA LEU A 403 -13.87 -1.55 10.12
C LEU A 403 -14.36 -1.19 11.53
N LYS A 404 -13.86 -1.93 12.52
CA LYS A 404 -14.11 -1.71 13.94
C LYS A 404 -12.96 -2.31 14.72
N PHE A 405 -12.72 -1.80 15.91
CA PHE A 405 -11.82 -2.44 16.88
C PHE A 405 -12.28 -2.10 18.29
N GLU A 406 -11.67 -2.76 19.26
CA GLU A 406 -11.97 -2.53 20.67
C GLU A 406 -10.67 -2.42 21.44
N ASN A 407 -10.66 -1.58 22.48
CA ASN A 407 -9.69 -1.68 23.55
C ASN A 407 -10.38 -1.87 24.90
N THR A 408 -9.74 -2.62 25.80
CA THR A 408 -10.20 -2.80 27.18
C THR A 408 -9.04 -2.49 28.11
N HIS A 409 -9.25 -1.53 29.00
CA HIS A 409 -8.34 -1.21 30.10
C HIS A 409 -8.90 -1.79 31.40
N THR A 410 -8.14 -2.67 32.03
CA THR A 410 -8.37 -3.12 33.40
C THR A 410 -7.40 -2.37 34.30
N VAL A 411 -7.92 -1.67 35.30
CA VAL A 411 -7.11 -0.81 36.18
C VAL A 411 -7.33 -1.25 37.62
N ARG A 412 -6.24 -1.47 38.35
CA ARG A 412 -6.27 -1.77 39.78
C ARG A 412 -5.20 -0.99 40.52
N GLY A 413 -5.60 -0.35 41.61
CA GLY A 413 -4.75 0.36 42.53
C GLY A 413 -5.52 0.77 43.80
N PRO A 414 -4.89 1.50 44.72
CA PRO A 414 -5.48 1.83 46.02
C PRO A 414 -6.80 2.60 45.91
N ASN A 415 -6.96 3.43 44.88
CA ASN A 415 -8.10 4.32 44.68
C ASN A 415 -8.85 4.09 43.37
N LYS A 416 -8.45 3.09 42.57
CA LYS A 416 -9.07 2.75 41.29
C LYS A 416 -9.21 1.23 41.17
N ASP A 417 -10.42 0.78 40.91
CA ASP A 417 -10.69 -0.58 40.47
C ASP A 417 -11.81 -0.50 39.43
N TYR A 418 -11.43 -0.55 38.16
CA TYR A 418 -12.40 -0.46 37.07
C TYR A 418 -11.94 -1.15 35.79
N VAL A 419 -12.93 -1.53 34.98
CA VAL A 419 -12.74 -1.98 33.61
C VAL A 419 -13.41 -0.99 32.67
N ALA A 420 -12.65 -0.45 31.73
CA ALA A 420 -13.14 0.44 30.68
C ALA A 420 -12.95 -0.23 29.31
N THR A 421 -14.06 -0.50 28.62
CA THR A 421 -14.04 -1.07 27.26
C THR A 421 -14.52 -0.01 26.29
N THR A 422 -13.68 0.35 25.31
CA THR A 422 -14.01 1.29 24.23
C THR A 422 -14.13 0.53 22.92
N SER A 423 -15.29 0.59 22.30
CA SER A 423 -15.49 0.14 20.92
C SER A 423 -15.35 1.32 19.97
N PHE A 424 -14.69 1.07 18.84
CA PHE A 424 -14.45 2.01 17.76
C PHE A 424 -15.12 1.46 16.50
N ARG A 425 -15.88 2.30 15.80
CA ARG A 425 -16.51 1.96 14.52
C ARG A 425 -16.23 3.07 13.54
N ARG A 426 -16.01 2.73 12.27
CA ARG A 426 -15.76 3.72 11.23
C ARG A 426 -16.96 4.65 11.09
N ALA A 427 -16.72 5.96 11.12
CA ALA A 427 -17.77 6.95 10.95
C ALA A 427 -18.37 6.82 9.54
N VAL A 428 -19.71 6.76 9.45
CA VAL A 428 -20.39 6.77 8.14
C VAL A 428 -20.42 8.22 7.66
N LYS A 429 -19.57 8.55 6.69
CA LYS A 429 -19.67 9.85 6.00
C LYS A 429 -20.74 9.72 4.92
N HIS A 430 -21.85 10.43 5.09
CA HIS A 430 -22.78 10.67 4.00
C HIS A 430 -22.11 11.64 3.03
N SER A 431 -21.98 11.24 1.76
CA SER A 431 -21.57 12.15 0.69
C SER A 431 -22.55 13.33 0.65
N GLY A 432 -22.01 14.54 0.75
CA GLY A 432 -22.73 15.80 0.53
C GLY A 432 -23.03 16.05 -0.93
#